data_AF-A0A847UXD4-F1
#
_entry.id   AF-A0A847UXD4-F1
#
_cell.length_a   1.000
_cell.length_b   1.000
_cell.length_c   1.000
_cell.angle_alpha   90.00
_cell.angle_beta   90.00
_cell.angle_gamma   90.00
#
_symmetry.space_group_name_H-M   'P 1'
#
loop_
_entity.id
_entity.type
_entity.pdbx_description
1 polymer ?
#
loop_
_entity_poly.entity_id
_entity_poly.type
_entity_poly.pdbx_seq_one_letter_code
_entity_poly.pdbx_strand_id
1 'polypeptide(L)'
;MIRIPLLQRELFREMTQIAGICLCGFLCLILLGRLLQLRELFLTQGVTLLDMGKLFVFLTPFFLILLVPVSCMLGLFLTFLRMGADR
;
A
#
# COMPACT_ATOMS: atom_id res chain seq x y z
N MET A 1 7.62 -10.27 -36.27
CA MET A 1 7.97 -11.39 -35.38
C MET A 1 8.14 -10.83 -33.96
N ILE A 2 7.03 -10.73 -33.22
CA ILE A 2 6.94 -10.02 -31.93
C ILE A 2 7.72 -10.83 -30.88
N ARG A 3 8.81 -10.26 -30.34
CA ARG A 3 9.53 -10.87 -29.21
C ARG A 3 8.74 -10.65 -27.93
N ILE A 4 7.77 -11.54 -27.71
CA ILE A 4 6.96 -11.73 -26.50
C ILE A 4 7.75 -11.59 -25.17
N PRO A 5 9.01 -12.07 -25.02
CA PRO A 5 9.71 -11.99 -23.72
C PRO A 5 10.08 -10.58 -23.26
N LEU A 6 10.19 -9.60 -24.17
CA LEU A 6 10.58 -8.23 -23.81
C LEU A 6 9.40 -7.43 -23.26
N LEU A 7 8.23 -7.54 -23.89
CA LEU A 7 7.02 -6.85 -23.49
C LEU A 7 6.55 -7.31 -22.10
N GLN A 8 6.60 -8.61 -21.83
CA GLN A 8 6.19 -9.16 -20.54
C GLN A 8 7.08 -8.68 -19.38
N ARG A 9 8.39 -8.46 -19.64
CA ARG A 9 9.32 -7.96 -18.64
C ARG A 9 9.10 -6.49 -18.33
N GLU A 10 8.86 -5.67 -19.35
CA GLU A 10 8.49 -4.25 -19.18
C GLU A 10 7.15 -4.12 -18.48
N LEU A 11 6.13 -4.88 -18.90
CA LEU A 11 4.81 -4.90 -18.27
C LEU A 11 4.91 -5.27 -16.79
N PHE A 12 5.62 -6.36 -16.45
CA PHE A 12 5.79 -6.76 -15.07
C PHE A 12 6.57 -5.73 -14.24
N ARG A 13 7.54 -5.02 -14.85
CA ARG A 13 8.27 -3.93 -14.20
C ARG A 13 7.34 -2.76 -13.89
N GLU A 14 6.56 -2.30 -14.86
CA GLU A 14 5.60 -1.20 -14.65
C GLU A 14 4.54 -1.56 -13.62
N MET A 15 3.99 -2.77 -13.69
CA MET A 15 2.99 -3.27 -12.74
C MET A 15 3.55 -3.30 -11.31
N THR A 16 4.77 -3.81 -11.12
CA THR A 16 5.40 -3.88 -9.79
C THR A 16 5.72 -2.49 -9.26
N GLN A 17 6.18 -1.57 -10.12
CA GLN A 17 6.45 -0.19 -9.74
C GLN A 17 5.16 0.53 -9.28
N ILE A 18 4.09 0.45 -10.07
CA ILE A 18 2.83 1.12 -9.76
C ILE A 18 2.18 0.49 -8.52
N ALA A 19 2.13 -0.84 -8.43
CA ALA A 19 1.60 -1.54 -7.26
C ALA A 19 2.37 -1.18 -5.97
N GLY A 20 3.71 -1.08 -6.04
CA GLY A 20 4.54 -0.65 -4.91
C GLY A 20 4.23 0.76 -4.44
N ILE A 21 4.02 1.70 -5.38
CA ILE A 21 3.62 3.07 -5.06
C ILE A 21 2.24 3.10 -4.41
N CYS A 22 1.25 2.36 -4.95
CA CYS A 22 -0.08 2.26 -4.35
C CYS A 22 -0.03 1.66 -2.94
N LEU A 23 0.75 0.59 -2.74
CA LEU A 23 0.91 -0.05 -1.43
C LEU A 23 1.51 0.92 -0.42
N CYS A 24 2.58 1.63 -0.79
CA CYS A 24 3.22 2.63 0.06
C CYS A 24 2.27 3.78 0.41
N GLY A 25 1.53 4.29 -0.58
CA GLY A 25 0.52 5.34 -0.39
C GLY A 25 -0.58 4.92 0.58
N PHE A 26 -1.19 3.74 0.37
CA PHE A 26 -2.23 3.24 1.27
C PHE A 26 -1.71 2.94 2.67
N LEU A 27 -0.49 2.41 2.78
CA LEU A 27 0.14 2.15 4.07
C LEU A 27 0.31 3.48 4.83
N CYS A 28 0.91 4.51 4.20
CA CYS A 28 1.03 5.85 4.80
C CYS A 28 -0.32 6.44 5.24
N LEU A 29 -1.36 6.34 4.40
CA LEU A 29 -2.70 6.84 4.72
C LEU A 29 -3.30 6.13 5.95
N ILE A 30 -3.19 4.81 6.02
CA ILE A 30 -3.68 4.03 7.18
C ILE A 30 -2.90 4.35 8.44
N LEU A 31 -1.58 4.46 8.33
CA LEU A 31 -0.71 4.79 9.47
C LEU A 31 -1.07 6.17 10.04
N LEU A 32 -1.29 7.17 9.17
CA LEU A 32 -1.78 8.49 9.58
C LEU A 32 -3.16 8.40 10.25
N GLY A 33 -4.12 7.70 9.64
CA GLY A 33 -5.46 7.52 10.22
C GLY A 33 -5.42 6.87 11.61
N ARG A 34 -4.55 5.87 11.81
CA ARG A 34 -4.37 5.21 13.11
C ARG A 34 -3.68 6.10 14.13
N LEU A 35 -2.65 6.86 13.75
CA LEU A 35 -2.02 7.84 14.65
C LEU A 35 -3.05 8.84 15.20
N LEU A 36 -4.02 9.26 14.38
CA LEU A 36 -5.10 10.17 14.79
C LEU A 36 -6.13 9.53 15.74
N GLN A 37 -6.32 8.21 15.67
CA GLN A 37 -7.18 7.47 16.61
C GLN A 37 -6.46 7.15 17.93
N LEU A 38 -5.16 6.82 17.86
CA LEU A 38 -4.36 6.48 19.03
C LEU A 38 -4.16 7.70 19.95
N ARG A 39 -4.00 8.91 19.39
CA ARG A 39 -3.92 10.16 20.19
C ARG A 39 -5.19 10.45 21.00
N GLU A 40 -6.37 10.08 20.47
CA GLU A 40 -7.64 10.27 21.18
C GLU A 40 -7.73 9.31 22.37
N LEU A 41 -7.31 8.06 22.18
CA LEU A 41 -7.15 7.06 23.25
C LEU A 41 -6.14 7.49 24.32
N PHE A 42 -5.08 8.20 23.91
CA PHE A 42 -4.07 8.74 24.81
C PHE A 42 -4.66 9.76 25.80
N LEU A 43 -5.56 10.63 25.31
CA LEU A 43 -6.26 11.62 26.11
C LEU A 43 -7.29 11.00 27.07
N THR A 44 -7.80 9.80 26.77
CA THR A 44 -8.86 9.16 27.57
C THR A 44 -8.34 8.25 28.69
N GLN A 45 -7.19 7.60 28.52
CA GLN A 45 -6.82 6.44 29.37
C GLN A 45 -5.39 6.46 29.95
N GLY A 46 -4.59 7.51 29.73
CA GLY A 46 -3.26 7.62 30.35
C GLY A 46 -2.27 6.54 29.92
N VAL A 47 -2.48 5.96 28.73
CA VAL A 47 -1.65 4.88 28.18
C VAL A 47 -0.28 5.44 27.79
N THR A 48 0.80 4.70 28.03
CA THR A 48 2.18 5.16 27.76
C THR A 48 2.50 5.09 26.26
N LEU A 49 3.29 6.04 25.74
CA LEU A 49 3.76 6.10 24.33
C LEU A 49 4.35 4.77 23.82
N LEU A 50 4.96 3.98 24.71
CA LEU A 50 5.54 2.67 24.40
C LEU A 50 4.51 1.61 24.01
N ASP A 51 3.36 1.58 24.67
CA ASP A 51 2.32 0.60 24.35
C ASP A 51 1.62 0.95 23.04
N MET A 52 1.52 2.23 22.72
CA MET A 52 1.05 2.73 21.42
C MET A 52 1.96 2.25 20.28
N GLY A 53 3.28 2.35 20.44
CA GLY A 53 4.25 1.87 19.46
C GLY A 53 4.12 0.36 19.21
N LYS A 54 3.97 -0.45 20.28
CA LYS A 54 3.76 -1.90 20.15
C LYS A 54 2.47 -2.23 19.43
N LEU A 55 1.38 -1.54 19.76
CA LEU A 55 0.07 -1.76 19.15
C LEU A 55 0.11 -1.43 17.66
N PHE A 56 0.82 -0.37 17.29
CA PHE A 56 1.05 0.01 15.90
C PHE A 56 1.83 -1.03 15.11
N VAL A 57 2.94 -1.53 15.67
CA VAL A 57 3.74 -2.62 15.06
C VAL A 57 2.92 -3.90 14.92
N PHE A 58 2.04 -4.23 15.88
CA PHE A 58 1.17 -5.41 15.80
C PHE A 58 0.08 -5.27 14.74
N LEU A 59 -0.45 -4.07 14.52
CA LEU A 59 -1.51 -3.82 13.56
C LEU A 59 -0.99 -3.71 12.11
N THR A 60 0.24 -3.22 11.94
CA THR A 60 0.92 -3.05 10.64
C THR A 60 0.92 -4.32 9.76
N PRO A 61 1.32 -5.52 10.23
CA PRO A 61 1.33 -6.73 9.40
C PRO A 61 -0.07 -7.17 8.96
N PHE A 62 -1.09 -6.95 9.79
CA PHE A 62 -2.47 -7.24 9.43
C PHE A 62 -2.95 -6.35 8.27
N PHE A 63 -2.64 -5.05 8.33
CA PHE A 63 -2.97 -4.14 7.22
C PHE A 63 -2.20 -4.48 5.96
N LEU A 64 -0.93 -4.88 6.07
CA LEU A 64 -0.11 -5.27 4.93
C LEU A 64 -0.74 -6.44 4.17
N ILE A 65 -1.17 -7.49 4.87
CA ILE A 65 -1.83 -8.66 4.24
C ILE A 65 -3.10 -8.24 3.49
N LEU A 66 -3.85 -7.27 4.01
CA LEU A 66 -5.06 -6.77 3.38
C LEU A 66 -4.77 -5.80 2.23
N LEU A 67 -3.75 -4.95 2.34
CA LEU A 67 -3.37 -3.96 1.34
C LEU A 67 -2.65 -4.56 0.15
N VAL A 68 -1.89 -5.64 0.32
CA VAL A 68 -1.16 -6.31 -0.77
C VAL A 68 -2.09 -6.66 -1.95
N PRO A 69 -3.21 -7.38 -1.79
CA PRO A 69 -4.09 -7.68 -2.92
C PRO A 69 -4.80 -6.44 -3.47
N VAL A 70 -5.17 -5.48 -2.62
CA VAL A 70 -5.85 -4.23 -3.04
C VAL A 70 -4.93 -3.35 -3.89
N SER A 71 -3.71 -3.12 -3.42
CA SER A 71 -2.69 -2.35 -4.14
C SER A 71 -2.23 -3.05 -5.42
N CYS A 72 -2.18 -4.39 -5.42
CA CYS A 72 -1.90 -5.17 -6.62
C CYS A 72 -2.99 -5.01 -7.68
N MET A 73 -4.28 -5.15 -7.30
CA MET A 73 -5.41 -4.95 -8.21
C MET A 73 -5.47 -3.51 -8.76
N LEU A 74 -5.28 -2.51 -7.90
CA LEU A 74 -5.24 -1.11 -8.33
C LEU A 74 -4.03 -0.81 -9.21
N GLY A 75 -2.85 -1.36 -8.88
CA GLY A 75 -1.65 -1.20 -9.68
C GLY A 75 -1.79 -1.81 -11.07
N LEU A 76 -2.39 -3.00 -11.16
CA LEU A 76 -2.81 -3.65 -12.41
C LEU A 76 -3.70 -2.73 -13.24
N PHE A 77 -4.77 -2.22 -12.63
CA PHE A 77 -5.75 -1.39 -13.31
C PHE A 77 -5.14 -0.08 -13.82
N LEU A 78 -4.34 0.59 -12.99
CA LEU A 78 -3.64 1.83 -13.36
C LEU A 78 -2.59 1.62 -14.46
N THR A 79 -1.88 0.49 -14.44
CA THR A 79 -0.91 0.16 -15.49
C THR A 79 -1.60 -0.04 -16.84
N PHE A 80 -2.70 -0.80 -16.87
CA PHE A 80 -3.48 -0.96 -18.09
C PHE A 80 -4.13 0.33 -18.56
N LEU A 81 -4.59 1.18 -17.63
CA LEU A 81 -5.13 2.49 -17.97
C LEU A 81 -4.06 3.39 -18.61
N ARG A 82 -2.84 3.40 -18.06
CA ARG A 82 -1.70 4.14 -18.63
C ARG A 82 -1.39 3.66 -20.05
N MET A 83 -1.28 2.35 -20.25
CA MET A 83 -1.01 1.78 -21.58
C MET A 83 -2.18 1.98 -22.57
N GLY A 84 -3.41 2.03 -22.09
CA GLY A 84 -4.59 2.29 -22.92
C GLY A 84 -4.76 3.76 -23.29
N ALA A 85 -4.29 4.68 -22.44
CA ALA A 85 -4.27 6.12 -22.72
C ALA A 85 -3.12 6.52 -23.66
N ASP A 86 -2.04 5.73 -23.69
CA ASP A 86 -0.87 5.91 -24.57
C ASP A 86 -1.10 5.35 -25.99
N ARG A 87 -2.35 5.36 -26.45
CA ARG A 87 -2.79 4.84 -27.76
C ARG A 87 -2.90 5.93 -28.81
#